data_AF-A0A1U7LM04-F1
#
_entry.id   AF-A0A1U7LM04-F1
#
_cell.length_a   1.000
_cell.length_b   1.000
_cell.length_c   1.000
_cell.angle_alpha   90.00
_cell.angle_beta   90.00
_cell.angle_gamma   90.00
#
_symmetry.space_group_name_H-M   'P 1'
#
loop_
_entity.id
_entity.type
_entity.pdbx_description
1 polymer ?
#
loop_
_entity_poly.entity_id
_entity_poly.type
_entity_poly.pdbx_seq_one_letter_code
_entity_poly.pdbx_strand_id
1 'polypeptide(L)'
;MVQKALIMVRLELAVMELPLLEGIFLTNQPLKLIFSVDSDMLFSWPAQVGGAGNLTVLPYLQIKPFEITGTFPIFVASRNSSKVDDGCDPLPENTPDLSKYIVLVGRGTCPFTQKAENFKAKGANKLIYYNNECQILYPEVDTLPTAMITAKDGASLLKAMKNGTNTVTLTFVTNPQPLDIHDTQSGGKMSVFSTWGPTFETYNQPHISAPGGNIFSTYPLKKGGYAVLSGTSMATPYLAGVAALYLSYHGRTSISARDLRDVMSTNGIPLNFNDGMTTSNYLAPTIQQGGGLVNALNVVYQTTRIHPGFIHLNDTARFTGSVDISIWNLGDSGVKYTFGSQPAVTVYALGNDSVDLQAFPLELINAPAQVSVYPKSIWVDPRDHGIITVSIQEPKNLDHTRVPVYSGFVQVLASNSEEFHIPYMGVAQDMSKAQVLDRDGYPDVSRSSNDIVSIKDDEVFTLDKDDKPIVWWRNILGTALLDIKLVPITNDSSDHLLSKRGDVIATSKSKRGKSIHGFPQRYLSRDGFGDRSNIIFEGKYNNENTVPNGRYKFLLKALKIMGDPTQEASYETWLSRSFYITRNSTSSKTKSEE
;
A
#
# COMPACT_ATOMS: atom_id res chain seq x y z
N MET A 1 17.16 -6.76 -31.77
CA MET A 1 16.01 -7.55 -31.26
C MET A 1 15.47 -7.04 -29.92
N VAL A 2 16.30 -6.54 -29.01
CA VAL A 2 15.89 -5.98 -27.69
C VAL A 2 15.06 -4.68 -27.81
N GLN A 3 15.26 -3.89 -28.86
CA GLN A 3 14.54 -2.62 -29.07
C GLN A 3 13.09 -2.78 -29.57
N LYS A 4 12.70 -3.97 -30.07
CA LYS A 4 11.31 -4.27 -30.49
C LYS A 4 10.46 -4.88 -29.36
N ALA A 5 11.06 -5.36 -28.28
CA ALA A 5 10.33 -5.79 -27.08
C ALA A 5 9.85 -4.59 -26.23
N LEU A 6 10.58 -3.47 -26.28
CA LEU A 6 10.25 -2.23 -25.54
C LEU A 6 9.06 -1.45 -26.10
N ILE A 7 8.64 -1.73 -27.35
CA ILE A 7 7.55 -0.99 -28.02
C ILE A 7 6.17 -1.60 -27.72
N MET A 8 6.08 -2.81 -27.14
CA MET A 8 4.80 -3.49 -26.87
C MET A 8 4.32 -3.44 -25.42
N VAL A 9 5.01 -2.74 -24.53
CA VAL A 9 4.56 -2.50 -23.15
C VAL A 9 4.81 -1.05 -22.78
N ARG A 10 3.95 -0.13 -23.24
CA ARG A 10 3.75 1.15 -22.53
C ARG A 10 3.01 0.83 -21.22
N LEU A 11 3.75 0.34 -20.24
CA LEU A 11 3.40 0.49 -18.83
C LEU A 11 3.89 1.90 -18.45
N GLU A 12 3.03 2.90 -18.59
CA GLU A 12 3.16 4.12 -17.78
C GLU A 12 2.88 3.70 -16.33
N LEU A 13 3.93 3.21 -15.66
CA LEU A 13 3.98 3.05 -14.22
C LEU A 13 4.21 4.44 -13.64
N ALA A 14 3.13 5.15 -13.32
CA ALA A 14 3.22 6.22 -12.34
C ALA A 14 3.51 5.56 -10.98
N VAL A 15 4.79 5.57 -10.58
CA VAL A 15 5.20 5.23 -9.23
C VAL A 15 4.84 6.44 -8.36
N MET A 16 3.76 6.34 -7.61
CA MET A 16 3.65 7.10 -6.37
C MET A 16 4.11 6.19 -5.25
N GLU A 17 5.34 6.40 -4.77
CA GLU A 17 5.72 5.99 -3.42
C GLU A 17 4.89 6.85 -2.47
N LEU A 18 3.70 6.35 -2.09
CA LEU A 18 2.98 6.84 -0.93
C LEU A 18 3.51 6.13 0.31
N PRO A 19 3.52 6.78 1.47
CA PRO A 19 4.09 6.24 2.69
C PRO A 19 3.59 4.82 2.97
N LEU A 20 4.57 3.94 3.07
CA LEU A 20 4.49 2.53 3.41
C LEU A 20 3.86 2.40 4.80
N LEU A 21 2.57 2.03 4.90
CA LEU A 21 1.87 1.41 6.06
C LEU A 21 0.33 1.51 5.98
N GLU A 22 -0.22 2.08 4.90
CA GLU A 22 -1.54 2.69 4.92
C GLU A 22 -2.72 1.82 4.45
N GLY A 23 -2.99 0.69 5.12
CA GLY A 23 -4.33 0.05 5.20
C GLY A 23 -5.08 -0.34 3.89
N ILE A 24 -6.35 -0.72 4.07
CA ILE A 24 -7.34 -1.13 3.04
C ILE A 24 -7.95 0.14 2.39
N PHE A 25 -8.48 0.06 1.16
CA PHE A 25 -9.11 1.22 0.48
C PHE A 25 -8.13 2.34 0.14
N LEU A 26 -7.12 2.02 -0.67
CA LEU A 26 -6.06 2.99 -0.99
C LEU A 26 -6.37 3.93 -2.17
N THR A 27 -7.28 3.58 -3.09
CA THR A 27 -7.51 4.40 -4.29
C THR A 27 -8.91 4.24 -4.91
N ASN A 28 -9.31 5.26 -5.67
CA ASN A 28 -10.50 5.30 -6.54
C ASN A 28 -10.21 4.99 -8.03
N GLN A 29 -8.95 4.75 -8.40
CA GLN A 29 -8.55 4.50 -9.79
C GLN A 29 -8.33 2.99 -10.05
N PRO A 30 -8.77 2.45 -11.20
CA PRO A 30 -8.45 1.08 -11.60
C PRO A 30 -6.98 0.99 -12.04
N LEU A 31 -6.06 1.05 -11.07
CA LEU A 31 -4.65 0.90 -11.33
C LEU A 31 -4.34 -0.56 -11.71
N LYS A 32 -3.44 -0.77 -12.66
CA LYS A 32 -2.90 -2.10 -12.98
C LYS A 32 -1.94 -2.53 -11.86
N LEU A 33 -2.47 -2.69 -10.66
CA LEU A 33 -1.69 -3.05 -9.48
C LEU A 33 -1.49 -4.57 -9.48
N ILE A 34 -0.34 -4.98 -8.95
CA ILE A 34 0.10 -6.35 -8.69
C ILE A 34 0.53 -6.38 -7.22
N PHE A 35 0.13 -7.39 -6.46
CA PHE A 35 0.60 -7.53 -5.09
C PHE A 35 2.02 -8.10 -5.06
N SER A 36 2.77 -7.78 -4.01
CA SER A 36 4.13 -8.27 -3.81
C SER A 36 4.17 -9.41 -2.80
N VAL A 37 4.92 -10.46 -3.12
CA VAL A 37 5.34 -11.53 -2.22
C VAL A 37 6.84 -11.40 -2.01
N ASP A 38 7.30 -11.57 -0.78
CA ASP A 38 8.73 -11.55 -0.48
C ASP A 38 9.40 -12.82 -1.03
N SER A 39 10.58 -12.67 -1.62
CA SER A 39 11.35 -13.83 -2.07
C SER A 39 11.68 -14.75 -0.90
N ASP A 40 11.54 -16.05 -1.12
CA ASP A 40 11.93 -17.09 -0.17
C ASP A 40 13.44 -17.22 0.01
N MET A 41 14.22 -16.65 -0.92
CA MET A 41 15.68 -16.63 -0.89
C MET A 41 16.22 -15.21 -0.78
N LEU A 42 17.21 -15.01 0.09
CA LEU A 42 17.93 -13.76 0.22
C LEU A 42 19.35 -13.94 -0.31
N PHE A 43 19.74 -13.03 -1.19
CA PHE A 43 21.11 -12.97 -1.71
C PHE A 43 22.06 -12.51 -0.61
N SER A 44 23.10 -13.28 -0.31
CA SER A 44 24.04 -12.95 0.76
C SER A 44 25.46 -13.43 0.46
N TRP A 45 26.40 -13.01 1.30
CA TRP A 45 27.78 -13.46 1.28
C TRP A 45 28.14 -14.10 2.62
N PRO A 46 29.02 -15.12 2.64
CA PRO A 46 29.40 -15.78 3.87
C PRO A 46 30.56 -15.08 4.58
N ALA A 47 30.51 -15.04 5.91
CA ALA A 47 31.67 -14.87 6.79
C ALA A 47 31.75 -16.07 7.74
N GLN A 48 32.94 -16.61 7.98
CA GLN A 48 33.09 -17.70 8.96
C GLN A 48 33.10 -17.12 10.38
N VAL A 49 32.40 -17.77 11.30
CA VAL A 49 32.25 -17.29 12.67
C VAL A 49 33.12 -18.12 13.61
N GLY A 50 34.01 -17.44 14.33
CA GLY A 50 34.80 -18.03 15.42
C GLY A 50 34.22 -17.67 16.78
N GLY A 51 34.13 -18.63 17.70
CA GLY A 51 33.77 -18.37 19.10
C GLY A 51 32.28 -18.20 19.40
N ALA A 52 31.37 -18.51 18.46
CA ALA A 52 29.92 -18.37 18.62
C ALA A 52 29.13 -19.70 18.75
N GLY A 53 29.78 -20.75 19.28
CA GLY A 53 29.14 -22.05 19.48
C GLY A 53 28.75 -22.71 18.16
N ASN A 54 27.45 -22.91 17.93
CA ASN A 54 26.93 -23.61 16.75
C ASN A 54 26.82 -22.74 15.49
N LEU A 55 26.90 -21.41 15.61
CA LEU A 55 26.93 -20.52 14.46
C LEU A 55 28.35 -20.51 13.90
N THR A 56 28.57 -21.20 12.77
CA THR A 56 29.89 -21.34 12.13
C THR A 56 30.02 -20.52 10.85
N VAL A 57 28.91 -20.15 10.24
CA VAL A 57 28.83 -19.28 9.05
C VAL A 57 27.77 -18.22 9.30
N LEU A 58 28.13 -16.96 9.06
CA LEU A 58 27.25 -15.81 9.11
C LEU A 58 26.98 -15.33 7.67
N PRO A 59 25.75 -15.51 7.16
CA PRO A 59 25.32 -14.87 5.94
C PRO A 59 25.11 -13.37 6.19
N TYR A 60 25.80 -12.51 5.45
CA TYR A 60 25.58 -11.07 5.47
C TYR A 60 25.06 -10.58 4.12
N LEU A 61 23.98 -9.80 4.18
CA LEU A 61 23.23 -9.31 3.04
C LEU A 61 23.90 -8.04 2.52
N GLN A 62 24.48 -8.15 1.32
CA GLN A 62 25.07 -7.06 0.55
C GLN A 62 25.16 -7.47 -0.93
N ILE A 63 25.17 -6.52 -1.84
CA ILE A 63 25.29 -6.74 -3.29
C ILE A 63 26.69 -7.23 -3.66
N LYS A 64 27.71 -6.73 -2.97
CA LYS A 64 29.12 -7.12 -3.13
C LYS A 64 29.66 -7.64 -1.80
N PRO A 65 30.57 -8.62 -1.81
CA PRO A 65 31.20 -9.03 -0.57
C PRO A 65 32.05 -7.86 -0.05
N PHE A 66 32.31 -7.83 1.25
CA PHE A 66 33.32 -6.92 1.77
C PHE A 66 34.68 -7.23 1.14
N GLU A 67 35.34 -6.21 0.59
CA GLU A 67 36.66 -6.32 -0.05
C GLU A 67 37.77 -6.39 1.02
N ILE A 68 37.69 -7.41 1.89
CA ILE A 68 38.62 -7.67 2.97
C ILE A 68 38.94 -9.16 3.05
N THR A 69 40.10 -9.47 3.65
CA THR A 69 40.49 -10.85 3.95
C THR A 69 41.14 -10.88 5.32
N GLY A 70 40.86 -11.93 6.09
CA GLY A 70 41.38 -12.12 7.43
C GLY A 70 40.29 -12.20 8.49
N THR A 71 40.73 -12.33 9.74
CA THR A 71 39.88 -12.54 10.91
C THR A 71 39.82 -11.27 11.75
N PHE A 72 38.60 -10.81 12.05
CA PHE A 72 38.35 -9.57 12.76
C PHE A 72 37.47 -9.81 14.00
N PRO A 73 37.81 -9.24 15.17
CA PRO A 73 36.91 -9.23 16.31
C PRO A 73 35.66 -8.38 16.04
N ILE A 74 34.54 -8.75 16.67
CA ILE A 74 33.31 -7.95 16.64
C ILE A 74 33.32 -6.91 17.76
N PHE A 75 32.95 -5.67 17.45
CA PHE A 75 32.64 -4.63 18.42
C PHE A 75 31.12 -4.40 18.50
N VAL A 76 30.59 -4.25 19.71
CA VAL A 76 29.19 -3.86 19.96
C VAL A 76 29.14 -2.71 20.95
N ALA A 77 28.35 -1.68 20.66
CA ALA A 77 28.08 -0.59 21.60
C ALA A 77 27.10 -1.01 22.70
N SER A 78 26.14 -1.88 22.35
CA SER A 78 25.14 -2.44 23.27
C SER A 78 25.07 -3.95 23.15
N ARG A 79 24.95 -4.64 24.29
CA ARG A 79 24.61 -6.08 24.34
C ARG A 79 23.11 -6.32 24.56
N ASN A 80 22.30 -5.27 24.60
CA ASN A 80 20.85 -5.36 24.69
C ASN A 80 20.26 -5.35 23.28
N SER A 81 19.78 -6.50 22.81
CA SER A 81 19.14 -6.66 21.49
C SER A 81 17.81 -5.93 21.36
N SER A 82 17.21 -5.50 22.47
CA SER A 82 15.97 -4.72 22.48
C SER A 82 16.20 -3.20 22.45
N LYS A 83 17.46 -2.75 22.39
CA LYS A 83 17.78 -1.32 22.36
C LYS A 83 17.51 -0.75 20.96
N VAL A 84 16.49 0.10 20.84
CA VAL A 84 16.04 0.66 19.55
C VAL A 84 16.82 1.89 19.09
N ASP A 85 17.59 2.53 19.96
CA ASP A 85 18.40 3.73 19.71
C ASP A 85 19.92 3.42 19.66
N ASP A 86 20.30 2.15 19.47
CA ASP A 86 21.70 1.70 19.50
C ASP A 86 22.57 2.40 18.43
N GLY A 87 23.58 3.17 18.86
CA GLY A 87 24.45 3.94 17.96
C GLY A 87 23.82 5.19 17.32
N CYS A 88 22.67 5.66 17.81
CA CYS A 88 22.05 6.90 17.33
C CYS A 88 22.77 8.16 17.81
N ASP A 89 23.27 8.14 19.04
CA ASP A 89 24.09 9.22 19.59
C ASP A 89 25.59 9.00 19.31
N PRO A 90 26.40 10.08 19.33
CA PRO A 90 27.86 9.96 19.29
C PRO A 90 28.40 8.98 20.35
N LEU A 91 29.32 8.11 19.95
CA LEU A 91 29.91 7.13 20.88
C LEU A 91 30.76 7.81 21.96
N PRO A 92 30.80 7.28 23.20
CA PRO A 92 31.61 7.80 24.29
C PRO A 92 33.07 8.06 23.90
N GLU A 93 33.68 9.09 24.48
CA GLU A 93 35.08 9.47 24.18
C GLU A 93 36.07 8.31 24.39
N ASN A 94 35.85 7.48 25.41
CA ASN A 94 36.66 6.32 25.75
C ASN A 94 36.43 5.08 24.86
N THR A 95 35.62 5.19 23.81
CA THR A 95 35.46 4.12 22.82
C THR A 95 36.81 3.85 22.13
N PRO A 96 37.27 2.59 22.04
CA PRO A 96 38.55 2.26 21.41
C PRO A 96 38.54 2.56 19.91
N ASP A 97 39.72 2.60 19.29
CA ASP A 97 39.83 2.65 17.82
C ASP A 97 39.20 1.40 17.18
N LEU A 98 38.16 1.63 16.39
CA LEU A 98 37.35 0.60 15.76
C LEU A 98 37.93 0.12 14.42
N SER A 99 39.09 0.63 13.98
CA SER A 99 39.72 0.28 12.70
C SER A 99 40.03 -1.22 12.52
N LYS A 100 40.19 -1.95 13.64
CA LYS A 100 40.49 -3.38 13.70
C LYS A 100 39.26 -4.27 13.89
N TYR A 101 38.07 -3.68 14.03
CA TYR A 101 36.84 -4.40 14.39
C TYR A 101 35.85 -4.42 13.23
N ILE A 102 34.98 -5.43 13.24
CA ILE A 102 33.68 -5.33 12.56
C ILE A 102 32.68 -4.82 13.58
N VAL A 103 32.07 -3.67 13.30
CA VAL A 103 31.00 -3.15 14.17
C VAL A 103 29.72 -3.95 13.91
N LEU A 104 29.07 -4.41 14.98
CA LEU A 104 27.73 -4.98 14.94
C LEU A 104 26.78 -4.07 15.73
N VAL A 105 25.71 -3.60 15.08
CA VAL A 105 24.75 -2.65 15.68
C VAL A 105 23.31 -2.99 15.28
N GLY A 106 22.36 -2.75 16.18
CA GLY A 106 20.95 -3.00 15.89
C GLY A 106 20.36 -1.96 14.92
N ARG A 107 19.52 -2.43 13.99
CA ARG A 107 18.54 -1.54 13.33
C ARG A 107 17.66 -0.87 14.41
N GLY A 108 17.19 0.34 14.13
CA GLY A 108 16.56 1.16 15.16
C GLY A 108 15.94 2.44 14.64
N THR A 109 15.67 3.37 15.56
CA THR A 109 14.89 4.60 15.33
C THR A 109 15.60 5.66 14.48
N CYS A 110 16.93 5.63 14.40
CA CYS A 110 17.71 6.56 13.59
C CYS A 110 18.20 5.93 12.27
N PRO A 111 18.46 6.76 11.23
CA PRO A 111 18.92 6.27 9.93
C PRO A 111 20.22 5.46 9.99
N PHE A 112 20.38 4.52 9.06
CA PHE A 112 21.63 3.75 8.91
C PHE A 112 22.84 4.66 8.69
N THR A 113 22.70 5.72 7.90
CA THR A 113 23.77 6.70 7.64
C THR A 113 24.27 7.35 8.93
N GLN A 114 23.36 7.79 9.81
CA GLN A 114 23.71 8.39 11.11
C GLN A 114 24.51 7.43 11.98
N LYS A 115 24.07 6.17 12.10
CA LYS A 115 24.79 5.15 12.87
C LYS A 115 26.18 4.94 12.30
N ALA A 116 26.28 4.73 10.99
CA ALA A 116 27.56 4.53 10.30
C ALA A 116 28.55 5.68 10.56
N GLU A 117 28.10 6.94 10.49
CA GLU A 117 28.92 8.13 10.76
C GLU A 117 29.41 8.18 12.22
N ASN A 118 28.54 7.87 13.18
CA ASN A 118 28.91 7.83 14.59
C ASN A 118 30.02 6.80 14.87
N PHE A 119 29.93 5.59 14.30
CA PHE A 119 30.98 4.57 14.44
C PHE A 119 32.24 4.92 13.64
N LYS A 120 32.09 5.51 12.45
CA LYS A 120 33.22 5.97 11.62
C LYS A 120 34.06 7.02 12.35
N ALA A 121 33.43 7.90 13.13
CA ALA A 121 34.13 8.89 13.96
C ALA A 121 35.06 8.27 15.02
N LYS A 122 34.88 6.97 15.33
CA LYS A 122 35.76 6.17 16.20
C LYS A 122 36.68 5.21 15.42
N GLY A 123 36.83 5.41 14.12
CA GLY A 123 37.74 4.62 13.27
C GLY A 123 37.11 3.41 12.59
N ALA A 124 35.80 3.18 12.72
CA ALA A 124 35.16 2.03 12.08
C ALA A 124 35.25 2.14 10.55
N ASN A 125 35.63 1.04 9.90
CA ASN A 125 35.78 0.96 8.46
C ASN A 125 34.86 -0.07 7.79
N LYS A 126 34.12 -0.89 8.56
CA LYS A 126 32.97 -1.70 8.13
C LYS A 126 31.97 -1.82 9.27
N LEU A 127 30.70 -2.04 8.91
CA LEU A 127 29.63 -2.18 9.88
C LEU A 127 28.57 -3.18 9.39
N ILE A 128 28.09 -4.01 10.31
CA ILE A 128 26.99 -4.96 10.07
C ILE A 128 25.82 -4.55 10.96
N TYR A 129 24.66 -4.33 10.35
CA TYR A 129 23.40 -4.18 11.05
C TYR A 129 22.79 -5.54 11.31
N TYR A 130 22.17 -5.76 12.47
CA TYR A 130 21.23 -6.87 12.63
C TYR A 130 19.81 -6.33 12.60
N ASN A 131 18.96 -7.00 11.82
CA ASN A 131 17.58 -6.59 11.63
C ASN A 131 16.77 -6.78 12.93
N ASN A 132 15.74 -5.96 13.12
CA ASN A 132 14.78 -6.05 14.23
C ASN A 132 13.34 -5.73 13.80
N GLU A 133 13.11 -5.55 12.50
CA GLU A 133 11.81 -5.31 11.89
C GLU A 133 11.45 -6.46 10.95
N CYS A 134 10.18 -6.54 10.55
CA CYS A 134 9.71 -7.52 9.57
C CYS A 134 10.56 -7.49 8.29
N GLN A 135 10.59 -6.34 7.61
CA GLN A 135 11.26 -6.21 6.32
C GLN A 135 12.77 -6.18 6.52
N ILE A 136 13.48 -7.18 6.00
CA ILE A 136 14.93 -7.14 5.91
C ILE A 136 15.37 -6.22 4.76
N LEU A 137 16.49 -5.50 4.94
CA LEU A 137 16.98 -4.50 4.00
C LEU A 137 18.44 -4.76 3.61
N TYR A 138 18.86 -4.19 2.48
CA TYR A 138 20.23 -4.16 1.99
C TYR A 138 20.78 -2.74 2.16
N PRO A 139 21.32 -2.37 3.33
CA PRO A 139 21.73 -1.00 3.61
C PRO A 139 22.97 -0.64 2.78
N GLU A 140 22.85 0.45 2.02
CA GLU A 140 23.95 1.09 1.30
C GLU A 140 24.22 2.46 1.94
N VAL A 141 25.46 2.66 2.37
CA VAL A 141 25.91 3.90 3.00
C VAL A 141 27.19 4.35 2.31
N ASP A 142 27.24 5.60 1.86
CA ASP A 142 28.37 6.15 1.10
C ASP A 142 29.65 6.26 1.93
N THR A 143 29.54 6.36 3.26
CA THR A 143 30.67 6.68 4.14
C THR A 143 31.52 5.47 4.51
N LEU A 144 30.96 4.26 4.55
CA LEU A 144 31.70 3.00 4.76
C LEU A 144 30.89 1.77 4.31
N PRO A 145 31.54 0.64 3.97
CA PRO A 145 30.86 -0.61 3.66
C PRO A 145 29.96 -1.11 4.80
N THR A 146 28.67 -1.28 4.49
CA THR A 146 27.68 -1.81 5.42
C THR A 146 27.12 -3.14 4.96
N ALA A 147 26.55 -3.94 5.85
CA ALA A 147 25.75 -5.11 5.50
C ALA A 147 24.63 -5.31 6.52
N MET A 148 23.67 -6.18 6.21
CA MET A 148 22.63 -6.60 7.15
C MET A 148 22.77 -8.09 7.48
N ILE A 149 22.39 -8.51 8.67
CA ILE A 149 22.18 -9.91 9.05
C ILE A 149 20.78 -10.09 9.64
N THR A 150 20.32 -11.33 9.75
CA THR A 150 19.01 -11.63 10.33
C THR A 150 18.97 -11.28 11.82
N ALA A 151 17.76 -11.05 12.35
CA ALA A 151 17.56 -10.84 13.79
C ALA A 151 18.07 -12.03 14.62
N LYS A 152 17.86 -13.25 14.10
CA LYS A 152 18.28 -14.51 14.74
C LYS A 152 19.80 -14.63 14.83
N ASP A 153 20.52 -14.27 13.77
CA ASP A 153 21.98 -14.32 13.75
C ASP A 153 22.57 -13.25 14.66
N GLY A 154 22.01 -12.03 14.63
CA GLY A 154 22.37 -10.95 15.57
C GLY A 154 22.20 -11.38 17.03
N ALA A 155 21.04 -11.95 17.38
CA ALA A 155 20.79 -12.47 18.73
C ALA A 155 21.77 -13.59 19.13
N SER A 156 22.13 -14.47 18.19
CA SER A 156 23.08 -15.55 18.42
C SER A 156 24.49 -15.03 18.71
N LEU A 157 24.96 -14.04 17.94
CA LEU A 157 26.25 -13.38 18.17
C LEU A 157 26.26 -12.64 19.52
N LEU A 158 25.22 -11.87 19.83
CA LEU A 158 25.09 -11.15 21.11
C LEU A 158 25.08 -12.11 22.31
N LYS A 159 24.39 -13.25 22.21
CA LYS A 159 24.37 -14.29 23.24
C LYS A 159 25.75 -14.91 23.45
N ALA A 160 26.46 -15.25 22.37
CA ALA A 160 27.82 -15.79 22.44
C ALA A 160 28.78 -14.82 23.16
N MET A 161 28.66 -13.51 22.89
CA MET A 161 29.48 -12.48 23.52
C MET A 161 29.15 -12.24 25.01
N LYS A 162 27.97 -12.61 25.51
CA LYS A 162 27.60 -12.49 26.94
C LYS A 162 28.19 -13.59 27.82
N ASN A 163 28.49 -14.77 27.27
CA ASN A 163 28.92 -15.96 28.04
C ASN A 163 30.41 -15.98 28.43
N GLY A 164 31.12 -14.86 28.27
CA GLY A 164 32.33 -14.56 29.06
C GLY A 164 33.64 -15.25 28.69
N THR A 165 33.74 -16.02 27.59
CA THR A 165 34.97 -16.77 27.28
C THR A 165 35.58 -16.62 25.88
N ASN A 166 34.95 -15.97 24.89
CA ASN A 166 35.58 -15.78 23.57
C ASN A 166 35.28 -14.41 22.92
N THR A 167 36.33 -13.82 22.34
CA THR A 167 36.22 -12.81 21.28
C THR A 167 35.51 -13.47 20.10
N VAL A 168 34.23 -13.17 19.89
CA VAL A 168 33.55 -13.59 18.66
C VAL A 168 34.24 -12.90 17.49
N THR A 169 34.61 -13.67 16.48
CA THR A 169 35.35 -13.18 15.31
C THR A 169 34.63 -13.54 14.02
N LEU A 170 34.82 -12.69 13.00
CA LEU A 170 34.37 -12.94 11.63
C LEU A 170 35.59 -13.06 10.73
N THR A 171 35.67 -14.15 9.98
CA THR A 171 36.72 -14.39 8.98
C THR A 171 36.15 -14.23 7.58
N PHE A 172 36.76 -13.35 6.80
CA PHE A 172 36.43 -13.10 5.40
C PHE A 172 37.53 -13.69 4.52
N VAL A 173 37.11 -14.35 3.44
CA VAL A 173 38.02 -14.99 2.48
C VAL A 173 38.06 -14.21 1.18
N THR A 174 39.14 -14.38 0.43
CA THR A 174 39.25 -13.82 -0.92
C THR A 174 38.32 -14.57 -1.87
N ASN A 175 37.61 -13.85 -2.75
CA ASN A 175 36.66 -14.39 -3.72
C ASN A 175 35.62 -15.35 -3.11
N PRO A 176 34.87 -14.90 -2.08
CA PRO A 176 33.82 -15.74 -1.50
C PRO A 176 32.78 -16.08 -2.58
N GLN A 177 32.13 -17.23 -2.43
CA GLN A 177 30.95 -17.55 -3.24
C GLN A 177 29.71 -16.99 -2.53
N PRO A 178 28.73 -16.47 -3.28
CA PRO A 178 27.47 -16.05 -2.68
C PRO A 178 26.77 -17.25 -2.02
N LEU A 179 26.00 -16.95 -0.98
CA LEU A 179 25.18 -17.93 -0.26
C LEU A 179 23.72 -17.48 -0.36
N ASP A 180 22.86 -18.34 -0.89
CA ASP A 180 21.44 -18.11 -0.82
C ASP A 180 20.93 -18.67 0.52
N ILE A 181 20.23 -17.83 1.28
CA ILE A 181 19.61 -18.24 2.54
C ILE A 181 18.10 -18.12 2.47
N HIS A 182 17.41 -19.05 3.11
CA HIS A 182 15.96 -18.98 3.21
C HIS A 182 15.53 -17.85 4.15
N ASP A 183 14.64 -16.99 3.67
CA ASP A 183 13.92 -16.06 4.54
C ASP A 183 12.83 -16.82 5.32
N THR A 184 13.11 -17.12 6.59
CA THR A 184 12.20 -17.87 7.44
C THR A 184 11.09 -17.01 8.07
N GLN A 185 11.12 -15.68 7.90
CA GLN A 185 10.14 -14.78 8.51
C GLN A 185 9.04 -14.40 7.52
N SER A 186 9.44 -13.86 6.37
CA SER A 186 8.54 -13.34 5.34
C SER A 186 8.62 -14.07 3.99
N GLY A 187 9.62 -14.94 3.81
CA GLY A 187 9.85 -15.62 2.54
C GLY A 187 8.64 -16.41 2.03
N GLY A 188 8.26 -16.13 0.78
CA GLY A 188 7.07 -16.72 0.15
C GLY A 188 5.74 -16.28 0.77
N LYS A 189 5.73 -15.19 1.56
CA LYS A 189 4.53 -14.56 2.13
C LYS A 189 4.29 -13.19 1.51
N MET A 190 3.07 -12.68 1.71
CA MET A 190 2.72 -11.34 1.26
C MET A 190 3.67 -10.30 1.87
N SER A 191 4.26 -9.45 1.03
CA SER A 191 5.10 -8.35 1.50
C SER A 191 4.25 -7.37 2.30
N VAL A 192 4.69 -7.02 3.51
CA VAL A 192 3.93 -6.12 4.41
C VAL A 192 3.70 -4.71 3.83
N PHE A 193 4.58 -4.26 2.93
CA PHE A 193 4.44 -2.99 2.23
C PHE A 193 3.43 -3.01 1.08
N SER A 194 3.00 -4.19 0.64
CA SER A 194 2.13 -4.31 -0.52
C SER A 194 0.80 -3.64 -0.22
N THR A 195 0.40 -2.69 -1.06
CA THR A 195 -0.93 -2.03 -1.04
C THR A 195 -2.04 -3.07 -0.95
N TRP A 196 -3.06 -2.81 -0.14
CA TRP A 196 -4.27 -3.62 -0.05
C TRP A 196 -5.40 -3.03 -0.88
N GLY A 197 -6.21 -3.91 -1.46
CA GLY A 197 -7.54 -3.57 -1.93
C GLY A 197 -8.56 -3.50 -0.78
N PRO A 198 -9.86 -3.42 -1.10
CA PRO A 198 -10.37 -3.09 -2.43
C PRO A 198 -10.29 -1.58 -2.66
N THR A 199 -10.72 -1.09 -3.82
CA THR A 199 -10.98 0.35 -4.02
C THR A 199 -12.17 0.80 -3.15
N PHE A 200 -12.33 2.10 -2.91
CA PHE A 200 -13.46 2.63 -2.12
C PHE A 200 -14.83 2.23 -2.72
N GLU A 201 -14.89 2.06 -4.03
CA GLU A 201 -16.07 1.55 -4.75
C GLU A 201 -16.16 0.02 -4.77
N THR A 202 -15.52 -0.66 -3.82
CA THR A 202 -15.61 -2.13 -3.62
C THR A 202 -15.18 -2.98 -4.82
N TYR A 203 -14.39 -2.42 -5.72
CA TYR A 203 -13.73 -3.19 -6.77
C TYR A 203 -12.38 -3.68 -6.27
N ASN A 204 -12.14 -5.00 -6.30
CA ASN A 204 -10.86 -5.55 -5.81
C ASN A 204 -9.75 -5.35 -6.84
N GLN A 205 -8.65 -4.73 -6.41
CA GLN A 205 -7.39 -4.68 -7.13
C GLN A 205 -6.25 -4.56 -6.11
N PRO A 206 -5.05 -5.10 -6.39
CA PRO A 206 -4.68 -6.07 -7.45
C PRO A 206 -5.50 -7.38 -7.49
N HIS A 207 -5.28 -8.18 -8.55
CA HIS A 207 -5.94 -9.49 -8.72
C HIS A 207 -5.01 -10.70 -8.52
N ILE A 208 -3.70 -10.50 -8.46
CA ILE A 208 -2.71 -11.57 -8.37
C ILE A 208 -1.42 -11.05 -7.72
N SER A 209 -0.68 -11.94 -7.07
CA SER A 209 0.59 -11.65 -6.42
C SER A 209 1.78 -12.27 -7.15
N ALA A 210 2.94 -11.64 -7.06
CA ALA A 210 4.19 -12.17 -7.61
C ALA A 210 5.40 -11.76 -6.77
N PRO A 211 6.56 -12.42 -6.94
CA PRO A 211 7.79 -12.06 -6.24
C PRO A 211 8.17 -10.60 -6.49
N GLY A 212 8.16 -9.79 -5.44
CA GLY A 212 8.46 -8.36 -5.48
C GLY A 212 9.28 -7.85 -4.31
N GLY A 213 9.43 -8.62 -3.23
CA GLY A 213 10.33 -8.29 -2.13
C GLY A 213 11.68 -8.97 -2.26
N ASN A 214 12.74 -8.23 -1.95
CA ASN A 214 14.13 -8.70 -1.94
C ASN A 214 14.60 -9.28 -3.28
N ILE A 215 14.22 -8.62 -4.39
CA ILE A 215 14.53 -9.09 -5.73
C ILE A 215 15.92 -8.62 -6.16
N PHE A 216 16.84 -9.56 -6.32
CA PHE A 216 18.15 -9.33 -6.93
C PHE A 216 18.01 -9.17 -8.44
N SER A 217 18.42 -8.01 -8.98
CA SER A 217 18.32 -7.76 -10.42
C SER A 217 19.39 -6.78 -10.92
N THR A 218 19.43 -6.57 -12.23
CA THR A 218 20.30 -5.59 -12.88
C THR A 218 19.94 -4.17 -12.45
N TYR A 219 20.97 -3.34 -12.25
CA TYR A 219 20.85 -1.94 -11.86
C TYR A 219 21.81 -1.09 -12.71
N PRO A 220 21.62 0.24 -12.83
CA PRO A 220 22.52 1.07 -13.64
C PRO A 220 24.00 0.86 -13.26
N LEU A 221 24.88 0.70 -14.24
CA LEU A 221 26.31 0.41 -14.00
C LEU A 221 27.00 1.47 -13.14
N LYS A 222 26.63 2.75 -13.32
CA LYS A 222 27.12 3.86 -12.48
C LYS A 222 26.73 3.73 -11.00
N LYS A 223 25.74 2.89 -10.69
CA LYS A 223 25.25 2.57 -9.34
C LYS A 223 25.55 1.12 -8.94
N GLY A 224 26.55 0.47 -9.55
CA GLY A 224 27.02 -0.85 -9.10
C GLY A 224 26.55 -2.05 -9.95
N GLY A 225 25.72 -1.84 -10.98
CA GLY A 225 25.37 -2.88 -11.96
C GLY A 225 24.31 -3.90 -11.51
N TYR A 226 24.15 -4.07 -10.20
CA TYR A 226 23.15 -4.92 -9.57
C TYR A 226 22.63 -4.27 -8.29
N ALA A 227 21.42 -4.65 -7.89
CA ALA A 227 20.82 -4.24 -6.63
C ALA A 227 19.80 -5.29 -6.17
N VAL A 228 19.50 -5.28 -4.87
CA VAL A 228 18.34 -5.98 -4.30
C VAL A 228 17.33 -4.92 -3.91
N LEU A 229 16.15 -4.96 -4.55
CA LEU A 229 15.09 -3.98 -4.33
C LEU A 229 13.78 -4.68 -3.99
N SER A 230 12.91 -3.97 -3.28
CA SER A 230 11.59 -4.43 -2.89
C SER A 230 10.53 -3.47 -3.43
N GLY A 231 9.43 -4.01 -3.95
CA GLY A 231 8.30 -3.23 -4.42
C GLY A 231 7.35 -4.01 -5.32
N THR A 232 6.11 -3.57 -5.41
CA THR A 232 5.17 -4.02 -6.45
C THR A 232 5.69 -3.69 -7.86
N SER A 233 6.57 -2.68 -7.98
CA SER A 233 7.36 -2.39 -9.17
C SER A 233 8.28 -3.54 -9.61
N MET A 234 8.71 -4.42 -8.69
CA MET A 234 9.53 -5.60 -8.99
C MET A 234 8.65 -6.83 -9.28
N ALA A 235 7.49 -6.94 -8.62
CA ALA A 235 6.47 -7.95 -8.95
C ALA A 235 5.90 -7.77 -10.37
N THR A 236 5.78 -6.52 -10.82
CA THR A 236 5.23 -6.17 -12.14
C THR A 236 5.99 -6.79 -13.33
N PRO A 237 7.31 -6.61 -13.48
CA PRO A 237 8.06 -7.23 -14.57
C PRO A 237 8.09 -8.77 -14.47
N TYR A 238 7.99 -9.34 -13.27
CA TYR A 238 7.86 -10.79 -13.11
C TYR A 238 6.59 -11.32 -13.80
N LEU A 239 5.42 -10.73 -13.50
CA LEU A 239 4.17 -11.09 -14.17
C LEU A 239 4.15 -10.75 -15.65
N ALA A 240 4.81 -9.67 -16.08
CA ALA A 240 4.99 -9.39 -17.50
C ALA A 240 5.76 -10.53 -18.20
N GLY A 241 6.75 -11.12 -17.54
CA GLY A 241 7.45 -12.32 -17.99
C GLY A 241 6.52 -13.54 -18.09
N VAL A 242 5.70 -13.80 -17.07
CA VAL A 242 4.71 -14.90 -17.10
C VAL A 242 3.69 -14.70 -18.23
N ALA A 243 3.19 -13.48 -18.43
CA ALA A 243 2.31 -13.15 -19.56
C ALA A 243 3.00 -13.40 -20.91
N ALA A 244 4.27 -13.02 -21.04
CA ALA A 244 5.04 -13.26 -22.26
C ALA A 244 5.24 -14.76 -22.53
N LEU A 245 5.49 -15.56 -21.49
CA LEU A 245 5.55 -17.03 -21.60
C LEU A 245 4.21 -17.60 -22.09
N TYR A 246 3.09 -17.19 -21.48
CA TYR A 246 1.76 -17.60 -21.92
C TYR A 246 1.52 -17.29 -23.40
N LEU A 247 1.77 -16.05 -23.83
CA LEU A 247 1.57 -15.63 -25.21
C LEU A 247 2.55 -16.30 -26.19
N SER A 248 3.74 -16.70 -25.74
CA SER A 248 4.70 -17.43 -26.56
C SER A 248 4.23 -18.87 -26.83
N TYR A 249 3.57 -19.50 -25.85
CA TYR A 249 3.08 -20.86 -25.94
C TYR A 249 1.74 -20.95 -26.67
N HIS A 250 0.79 -20.06 -26.33
CA HIS A 250 -0.58 -20.05 -26.87
C HIS A 250 -0.77 -19.16 -28.10
N GLY A 251 0.22 -18.35 -28.49
CA GLY A 251 0.11 -17.36 -29.56
C GLY A 251 -0.46 -16.01 -29.09
N ARG A 252 -0.13 -14.92 -29.82
CA ARG A 252 -0.42 -13.54 -29.37
C ARG A 252 -1.87 -13.09 -29.50
N THR A 253 -2.66 -13.73 -30.35
CA THR A 253 -4.06 -13.36 -30.63
C THR A 253 -5.07 -14.29 -29.98
N SER A 254 -4.61 -15.25 -29.16
CA SER A 254 -5.46 -16.30 -28.59
C SER A 254 -6.27 -15.86 -27.37
N ILE A 255 -5.93 -14.71 -26.75
CA ILE A 255 -6.52 -14.30 -25.48
C ILE A 255 -6.62 -12.77 -25.34
N SER A 256 -7.67 -12.29 -24.66
CA SER A 256 -7.76 -10.89 -24.26
C SER A 256 -6.99 -10.62 -22.97
N ALA A 257 -6.66 -9.35 -22.68
CA ALA A 257 -5.98 -8.99 -21.43
C ALA A 257 -6.83 -9.29 -20.18
N ARG A 258 -8.17 -9.23 -20.29
CA ARG A 258 -9.07 -9.59 -19.19
C ARG A 258 -9.00 -11.10 -18.92
N ASP A 259 -9.03 -11.89 -19.98
CA ASP A 259 -9.02 -13.34 -19.87
C ASP A 259 -7.69 -13.88 -19.36
N LEU A 260 -6.57 -13.28 -19.76
CA LEU A 260 -5.26 -13.64 -19.22
C LEU A 260 -5.15 -13.30 -17.73
N ARG A 261 -5.76 -12.18 -17.29
CA ARG A 261 -5.87 -11.85 -15.86
C ARG A 261 -6.69 -12.90 -15.11
N ASP A 262 -7.80 -13.36 -15.69
CA ASP A 262 -8.62 -14.41 -15.08
C ASP A 262 -7.81 -15.71 -14.96
N VAL A 263 -7.12 -16.13 -16.03
CA VAL A 263 -6.22 -17.29 -16.00
C VAL A 263 -5.16 -17.15 -14.91
N MET A 264 -4.51 -15.99 -14.79
CA MET A 264 -3.51 -15.77 -13.74
C MET A 264 -4.13 -15.82 -12.35
N SER A 265 -5.26 -15.14 -12.14
CA SER A 265 -5.98 -15.07 -10.87
C SER A 265 -6.41 -16.46 -10.40
N THR A 266 -7.00 -17.28 -11.29
CA THR A 266 -7.54 -18.58 -10.89
C THR A 266 -6.48 -19.66 -10.72
N ASN A 267 -5.28 -19.47 -11.26
CA ASN A 267 -4.13 -20.38 -11.11
C ASN A 267 -3.16 -19.94 -10.01
N GLY A 268 -3.48 -18.87 -9.27
CA GLY A 268 -2.68 -18.44 -8.14
C GLY A 268 -2.72 -19.47 -7.00
N ILE A 269 -1.65 -19.46 -6.21
CA ILE A 269 -1.50 -20.28 -5.01
C ILE A 269 -1.90 -19.42 -3.81
N PRO A 270 -3.03 -19.69 -3.14
CA PRO A 270 -3.41 -18.98 -1.93
C PRO A 270 -2.34 -19.09 -0.84
N LEU A 271 -2.02 -17.95 -0.24
CA LEU A 271 -1.03 -17.82 0.83
C LEU A 271 -1.70 -17.58 2.17
N ASN A 272 -1.07 -18.07 3.23
CA ASN A 272 -1.45 -17.74 4.61
C ASN A 272 -1.12 -16.29 4.96
N PHE A 273 -1.93 -15.70 5.83
CA PHE A 273 -1.68 -14.38 6.39
C PHE A 273 -0.37 -14.38 7.18
N ASN A 274 0.44 -13.35 6.99
CA ASN A 274 1.67 -13.13 7.73
C ASN A 274 1.65 -11.68 8.22
N ASP A 275 1.88 -11.48 9.52
CA ASP A 275 1.91 -10.15 10.16
C ASP A 275 3.28 -9.46 10.06
N GLY A 276 4.18 -10.04 9.26
CA GLY A 276 5.56 -9.65 9.09
C GLY A 276 6.56 -10.41 9.97
N MET A 277 6.10 -11.09 11.01
CA MET A 277 6.94 -11.83 11.95
C MET A 277 6.48 -13.29 12.10
N THR A 278 5.17 -13.51 12.06
CA THR A 278 4.53 -14.80 12.27
C THR A 278 3.53 -15.08 11.14
N THR A 279 3.47 -16.35 10.73
CA THR A 279 2.50 -16.82 9.75
C THR A 279 1.32 -17.46 10.48
N SER A 280 0.12 -16.99 10.17
CA SER A 280 -1.14 -17.52 10.65
C SER A 280 -1.48 -18.86 10.00
N ASN A 281 -2.42 -19.61 10.61
CA ASN A 281 -3.03 -20.79 10.00
C ASN A 281 -4.17 -20.44 9.03
N TYR A 282 -4.57 -19.17 8.95
CA TYR A 282 -5.62 -18.70 8.05
C TYR A 282 -5.02 -18.13 6.76
N LEU A 283 -5.75 -18.29 5.65
CA LEU A 283 -5.40 -17.62 4.38
C LEU A 283 -5.46 -16.10 4.55
N ALA A 284 -4.50 -15.40 3.93
CA ALA A 284 -4.55 -13.95 3.77
C ALA A 284 -5.83 -13.55 3.03
N PRO A 285 -6.44 -12.40 3.34
CA PRO A 285 -7.64 -11.99 2.64
C PRO A 285 -7.33 -11.74 1.15
N THR A 286 -8.28 -11.99 0.25
CA THR A 286 -8.05 -11.80 -1.21
C THR A 286 -7.85 -10.33 -1.59
N ILE A 287 -8.20 -9.40 -0.69
CA ILE A 287 -7.86 -7.98 -0.81
C ILE A 287 -6.38 -7.68 -0.50
N GLN A 288 -5.63 -8.64 0.07
CA GLN A 288 -4.18 -8.57 0.25
C GLN A 288 -3.43 -9.36 -0.82
N GLN A 289 -4.00 -10.48 -1.31
CA GLN A 289 -3.26 -11.43 -2.16
C GLN A 289 -3.87 -11.70 -3.55
N GLY A 290 -5.10 -11.23 -3.81
CA GLY A 290 -5.84 -11.55 -5.03
C GLY A 290 -6.07 -13.06 -5.14
N GLY A 291 -5.74 -13.64 -6.30
CA GLY A 291 -5.69 -15.08 -6.54
C GLY A 291 -4.55 -15.81 -5.82
N GLY A 292 -3.64 -15.10 -5.15
CA GLY A 292 -2.46 -15.65 -4.48
C GLY A 292 -1.17 -15.47 -5.27
N LEU A 293 -0.14 -16.26 -4.96
CA LEU A 293 1.14 -16.25 -5.64
C LEU A 293 1.02 -16.89 -7.04
N VAL A 294 1.46 -16.19 -8.08
CA VAL A 294 1.43 -16.72 -9.44
C VAL A 294 2.21 -18.03 -9.58
N ASN A 295 1.59 -19.02 -10.23
CA ASN A 295 2.25 -20.24 -10.68
C ASN A 295 2.38 -20.22 -12.22
N ALA A 296 3.59 -19.91 -12.72
CA ALA A 296 3.83 -19.75 -14.15
C ALA A 296 3.55 -21.03 -14.96
N LEU A 297 3.85 -22.20 -14.41
CA LEU A 297 3.60 -23.48 -15.08
C LEU A 297 2.09 -23.73 -15.23
N ASN A 298 1.34 -23.56 -14.15
CA ASN A 298 -0.12 -23.73 -14.20
C ASN A 298 -0.76 -22.72 -15.16
N VAL A 299 -0.33 -21.46 -15.12
CA VAL A 299 -0.81 -20.43 -16.05
C VAL A 299 -0.56 -20.81 -17.51
N VAL A 300 0.63 -21.32 -17.84
CA VAL A 300 1.00 -21.64 -19.23
C VAL A 300 0.37 -22.95 -19.71
N TYR A 301 0.32 -23.98 -18.88
CA TYR A 301 -0.07 -25.33 -19.33
C TYR A 301 -1.51 -25.73 -19.02
N GLN A 302 -2.28 -24.90 -18.30
CA GLN A 302 -3.68 -25.21 -18.05
C GLN A 302 -4.46 -25.48 -19.34
N THR A 303 -5.38 -26.41 -19.23
CA THR A 303 -6.38 -26.79 -20.22
C THR A 303 -7.80 -26.47 -19.75
N THR A 304 -7.96 -25.84 -18.59
CA THR A 304 -9.24 -25.34 -18.09
C THR A 304 -9.21 -23.83 -17.91
N ARG A 305 -10.18 -23.15 -18.52
CA ARG A 305 -10.36 -21.71 -18.33
C ARG A 305 -11.65 -21.40 -17.56
N ILE A 306 -11.54 -20.54 -16.57
CA ILE A 306 -12.63 -20.16 -15.67
C ILE A 306 -12.94 -18.67 -15.84
N HIS A 307 -14.22 -18.33 -15.93
CA HIS A 307 -14.68 -16.95 -16.01
C HIS A 307 -16.00 -16.74 -15.22
N PRO A 308 -16.15 -15.67 -14.43
CA PRO A 308 -15.12 -14.66 -14.09
C PRO A 308 -13.98 -15.23 -13.23
N GLY A 309 -12.79 -14.64 -13.33
CA GLY A 309 -11.62 -15.03 -12.54
C GLY A 309 -11.54 -14.41 -11.14
N PHE A 310 -12.55 -13.59 -10.77
CA PHE A 310 -12.73 -13.01 -9.45
C PHE A 310 -14.22 -12.72 -9.23
N ILE A 311 -14.76 -13.07 -8.07
CA ILE A 311 -16.15 -12.80 -7.68
C ILE A 311 -16.21 -11.55 -6.81
N HIS A 312 -16.80 -10.48 -7.36
CA HIS A 312 -17.05 -9.25 -6.61
C HIS A 312 -18.46 -9.29 -6.02
N LEU A 313 -18.57 -9.42 -4.70
CA LEU A 313 -19.85 -9.44 -4.00
C LEU A 313 -20.39 -8.03 -3.72
N ASN A 314 -19.56 -7.00 -3.93
CA ASN A 314 -19.81 -5.59 -3.64
C ASN A 314 -20.06 -5.31 -2.14
N ASP A 315 -20.73 -4.18 -1.88
CA ASP A 315 -21.17 -3.72 -0.56
C ASP A 315 -22.59 -4.24 -0.22
N THR A 316 -23.07 -4.03 1.00
CA THR A 316 -24.39 -4.57 1.41
C THR A 316 -25.56 -3.95 0.64
N ALA A 317 -25.40 -2.74 0.10
CA ALA A 317 -26.43 -2.07 -0.70
C ALA A 317 -26.53 -2.62 -2.13
N ARG A 318 -25.45 -3.19 -2.67
CA ARG A 318 -25.36 -3.73 -4.05
C ARG A 318 -24.92 -5.19 -4.06
N PHE A 319 -25.27 -5.90 -2.99
CA PHE A 319 -24.78 -7.25 -2.73
C PHE A 319 -25.13 -8.21 -3.88
N THR A 320 -24.11 -8.86 -4.43
CA THR A 320 -24.26 -9.87 -5.50
C THR A 320 -23.85 -11.24 -4.98
N GLY A 321 -24.72 -11.84 -4.17
CA GLY A 321 -24.47 -13.12 -3.50
C GLY A 321 -24.59 -14.36 -4.38
N SER A 322 -24.95 -14.26 -5.66
CA SER A 322 -25.06 -15.41 -6.57
C SER A 322 -24.49 -15.06 -7.93
N VAL A 323 -23.52 -15.84 -8.40
CA VAL A 323 -22.78 -15.60 -9.64
C VAL A 323 -22.64 -16.88 -10.43
N ASP A 324 -22.91 -16.81 -11.73
CA ASP A 324 -22.66 -17.91 -12.65
C ASP A 324 -21.20 -17.90 -13.11
N ILE A 325 -20.55 -19.05 -13.02
CA ILE A 325 -19.17 -19.28 -13.42
C ILE A 325 -19.16 -20.24 -14.60
N SER A 326 -18.55 -19.81 -15.69
CA SER A 326 -18.27 -20.65 -16.85
C SER A 326 -16.93 -21.36 -16.69
N ILE A 327 -16.94 -22.68 -16.87
CA ILE A 327 -15.75 -23.53 -16.84
C ILE A 327 -15.59 -24.17 -18.23
N TRP A 328 -14.56 -23.73 -18.94
CA TRP A 328 -14.24 -24.17 -20.30
C TRP A 328 -13.17 -25.26 -20.25
N ASN A 329 -13.44 -26.40 -20.86
CA ASN A 329 -12.46 -27.43 -21.10
C ASN A 329 -11.83 -27.19 -22.48
N LEU A 330 -10.60 -26.68 -22.48
CA LEU A 330 -9.81 -26.43 -23.68
C LEU A 330 -9.05 -27.67 -24.15
N GLY A 331 -9.07 -28.76 -23.39
CA GLY A 331 -8.39 -30.01 -23.70
C GLY A 331 -9.13 -30.88 -24.72
N ASP A 332 -8.51 -32.02 -25.05
CA ASP A 332 -9.02 -33.00 -26.02
C ASP A 332 -9.68 -34.21 -25.36
N SER A 333 -9.92 -34.17 -24.05
CA SER A 333 -10.58 -35.22 -23.27
C SER A 333 -11.56 -34.59 -22.28
N GLY A 334 -12.67 -35.27 -22.01
CA GLY A 334 -13.68 -34.77 -21.08
C GLY A 334 -13.14 -34.70 -19.65
N VAL A 335 -13.53 -33.67 -18.91
CA VAL A 335 -13.04 -33.40 -17.55
C VAL A 335 -14.21 -33.30 -16.58
N LYS A 336 -14.09 -33.98 -15.43
CA LYS A 336 -15.00 -33.81 -14.31
C LYS A 336 -14.46 -32.76 -13.37
N TYR A 337 -15.28 -31.77 -13.02
CA TYR A 337 -14.96 -30.74 -12.05
C TYR A 337 -15.78 -30.93 -10.76
N THR A 338 -15.13 -30.78 -9.61
CA THR A 338 -15.77 -30.75 -8.28
C THR A 338 -15.36 -29.50 -7.52
N PHE A 339 -16.21 -29.06 -6.59
CA PHE A 339 -16.08 -27.73 -6.00
C PHE A 339 -15.95 -27.77 -4.47
N GLY A 340 -15.15 -26.86 -3.94
CA GLY A 340 -14.92 -26.67 -2.51
C GLY A 340 -14.90 -25.20 -2.14
N SER A 341 -14.74 -24.92 -0.84
CA SER A 341 -14.56 -23.56 -0.32
C SER A 341 -13.33 -23.53 0.58
N GLN A 342 -12.52 -22.49 0.39
CA GLN A 342 -11.37 -22.19 1.23
C GLN A 342 -11.54 -20.77 1.77
N PRO A 343 -11.97 -20.60 3.03
CA PRO A 343 -12.15 -19.28 3.59
C PRO A 343 -10.82 -18.57 3.81
N ALA A 344 -10.80 -17.27 3.55
CA ALA A 344 -9.75 -16.37 4.02
C ALA A 344 -10.24 -15.58 5.23
N VAL A 345 -9.30 -15.01 5.97
CA VAL A 345 -9.62 -14.25 7.17
C VAL A 345 -10.44 -13.00 6.84
N THR A 346 -11.41 -12.67 7.68
CA THR A 346 -12.15 -11.41 7.61
C THR A 346 -11.38 -10.35 8.39
N VAL A 347 -11.37 -9.11 7.90
CA VAL A 347 -10.67 -7.99 8.53
C VAL A 347 -11.60 -6.79 8.62
N TYR A 348 -11.42 -5.97 9.66
CA TYR A 348 -12.06 -4.65 9.71
C TYR A 348 -11.14 -3.60 9.09
N ALA A 349 -11.70 -2.67 8.32
CA ALA A 349 -10.90 -1.57 7.78
C ALA A 349 -10.65 -0.51 8.86
N LEU A 350 -11.70 -0.11 9.59
CA LEU A 350 -11.61 0.94 10.62
C LEU A 350 -11.28 0.37 12.01
N GLY A 351 -10.59 1.18 12.81
CA GLY A 351 -10.30 0.88 14.21
C GLY A 351 -11.57 0.81 15.07
N ASN A 352 -11.43 0.29 16.28
CA ASN A 352 -12.54 0.28 17.23
C ASN A 352 -12.86 1.71 17.70
N ASP A 353 -14.14 2.11 17.65
CA ASP A 353 -14.60 3.47 17.98
C ASP A 353 -13.79 4.59 17.29
N SER A 354 -13.25 4.30 16.09
CA SER A 354 -12.39 5.21 15.35
C SER A 354 -12.84 5.33 13.90
N VAL A 355 -12.70 6.53 13.35
CA VAL A 355 -12.84 6.78 11.92
C VAL A 355 -11.55 6.48 11.16
N ASP A 356 -10.44 6.21 11.85
CA ASP A 356 -9.17 5.90 11.23
C ASP A 356 -9.09 4.43 10.82
N LEU A 357 -8.38 4.16 9.73
CA LEU A 357 -8.02 2.79 9.38
C LEU A 357 -7.09 2.20 10.44
N GLN A 358 -7.18 0.88 10.59
CA GLN A 358 -6.23 0.14 11.41
C GLN A 358 -4.83 0.17 10.78
N ALA A 359 -3.84 0.42 11.62
CA ALA A 359 -2.44 0.16 11.27
C ALA A 359 -2.23 -1.35 11.11
N PHE A 360 -1.36 -1.73 10.18
CA PHE A 360 -0.95 -3.13 10.05
C PHE A 360 -0.13 -3.57 11.30
N PRO A 361 -0.31 -4.80 11.80
CA PRO A 361 -1.23 -5.84 11.31
C PRO A 361 -2.69 -5.59 11.72
N LEU A 362 -3.61 -5.89 10.80
CA LEU A 362 -5.05 -5.74 11.02
C LEU A 362 -5.59 -6.80 12.00
N GLU A 363 -6.66 -6.45 12.71
CA GLU A 363 -7.43 -7.40 13.51
C GLU A 363 -8.02 -8.51 12.63
N LEU A 364 -7.68 -9.75 12.97
CA LEU A 364 -8.13 -10.95 12.26
C LEU A 364 -9.43 -11.48 12.88
N ILE A 365 -10.49 -11.54 12.08
CA ILE A 365 -11.81 -12.02 12.51
C ILE A 365 -12.08 -13.39 11.89
N ASN A 366 -12.27 -14.41 12.73
CA ASN A 366 -12.67 -15.75 12.30
C ASN A 366 -14.19 -15.82 12.03
N ALA A 367 -14.63 -15.08 11.01
CA ALA A 367 -16.01 -15.06 10.53
C ALA A 367 -16.01 -15.21 9.00
N PRO A 368 -15.90 -16.44 8.48
CA PRO A 368 -15.87 -16.67 7.04
C PRO A 368 -17.26 -16.55 6.41
N ALA A 369 -17.30 -16.23 5.12
CA ALA A 369 -18.53 -16.28 4.33
C ALA A 369 -18.98 -17.74 4.12
N GLN A 370 -20.29 -17.93 3.98
CA GLN A 370 -20.84 -19.26 3.67
C GLN A 370 -20.93 -19.42 2.15
N VAL A 371 -20.28 -20.44 1.61
CA VAL A 371 -20.21 -20.69 0.16
C VAL A 371 -20.93 -21.99 -0.17
N SER A 372 -21.78 -21.95 -1.19
CA SER A 372 -22.44 -23.11 -1.78
C SER A 372 -22.32 -23.07 -3.30
N VAL A 373 -22.11 -24.24 -3.93
CA VAL A 373 -21.95 -24.36 -5.38
C VAL A 373 -22.96 -25.37 -5.92
N TYR A 374 -23.65 -25.01 -6.99
CA TYR A 374 -24.60 -25.87 -7.69
C TYR A 374 -24.34 -25.91 -9.20
N PRO A 375 -24.36 -27.09 -9.83
CA PRO A 375 -24.34 -28.42 -9.20
C PRO A 375 -23.01 -28.68 -8.46
N LYS A 376 -22.99 -29.66 -7.55
CA LYS A 376 -21.78 -30.01 -6.76
C LYS A 376 -20.61 -30.56 -7.60
N SER A 377 -20.91 -31.00 -8.82
CA SER A 377 -19.92 -31.40 -9.82
C SER A 377 -20.52 -31.28 -11.22
N ILE A 378 -19.69 -31.07 -12.22
CA ILE A 378 -20.06 -31.12 -13.64
C ILE A 378 -19.10 -32.00 -14.42
N TRP A 379 -19.59 -32.55 -15.52
CA TRP A 379 -18.76 -33.10 -16.59
C TRP A 379 -18.76 -32.09 -17.73
N VAL A 380 -17.60 -31.80 -18.31
CA VAL A 380 -17.45 -30.92 -19.48
C VAL A 380 -16.70 -31.66 -20.57
N ASP A 381 -17.35 -31.82 -21.71
CA ASP A 381 -16.76 -32.48 -22.87
C ASP A 381 -15.58 -31.68 -23.46
N PRO A 382 -14.70 -32.33 -24.24
CA PRO A 382 -13.58 -31.65 -24.89
C PRO A 382 -14.05 -30.45 -25.71
N ARG A 383 -13.33 -29.32 -25.60
CA ARG A 383 -13.61 -28.09 -26.35
C ARG A 383 -15.01 -27.50 -26.07
N ASP A 384 -15.63 -27.85 -24.95
CA ASP A 384 -16.93 -27.33 -24.52
C ASP A 384 -16.81 -26.60 -23.16
N HIS A 385 -17.94 -26.13 -22.64
CA HIS A 385 -18.05 -25.45 -21.36
C HIS A 385 -19.28 -25.89 -20.59
N GLY A 386 -19.16 -25.87 -19.26
CA GLY A 386 -20.27 -25.98 -18.34
C GLY A 386 -20.43 -24.70 -17.52
N ILE A 387 -21.60 -24.53 -16.93
CA ILE A 387 -21.92 -23.42 -16.04
C ILE A 387 -22.25 -23.98 -14.66
N ILE A 388 -21.70 -23.34 -13.63
CA ILE A 388 -22.10 -23.54 -12.23
C ILE A 388 -22.58 -22.22 -11.66
N THR A 389 -23.45 -22.28 -10.67
CA THR A 389 -23.83 -21.14 -9.86
C THR A 389 -23.14 -21.23 -8.51
N VAL A 390 -22.38 -20.20 -8.16
CA VAL A 390 -21.79 -20.02 -6.82
C VAL A 390 -22.67 -19.05 -6.05
N SER A 391 -23.17 -19.48 -4.89
CA SER A 391 -23.87 -18.61 -3.95
C SER A 391 -23.04 -18.40 -2.69
N ILE A 392 -22.81 -17.14 -2.32
CA ILE A 392 -22.02 -16.71 -1.17
C ILE A 392 -22.90 -15.85 -0.29
N GLN A 393 -22.90 -16.12 1.02
CA GLN A 393 -23.61 -15.32 2.03
C GLN A 393 -22.61 -14.58 2.90
N GLU A 394 -22.94 -13.34 3.23
CA GLU A 394 -22.21 -12.51 4.17
C GLU A 394 -22.03 -13.21 5.54
N PRO A 395 -20.86 -13.10 6.19
CA PRO A 395 -20.67 -13.63 7.54
C PRO A 395 -21.59 -12.95 8.56
N LYS A 396 -21.96 -13.68 9.62
CA LYS A 396 -22.81 -13.15 10.70
C LYS A 396 -21.97 -12.52 11.81
N ASN A 397 -22.59 -11.66 12.61
CA ASN A 397 -22.02 -11.05 13.83
C ASN A 397 -20.80 -10.15 13.57
N LEU A 398 -20.80 -9.42 12.46
CA LEU A 398 -19.79 -8.40 12.16
C LEU A 398 -20.25 -7.03 12.64
N ASP A 399 -19.31 -6.15 12.99
CA ASP A 399 -19.59 -4.74 13.22
C ASP A 399 -19.46 -3.95 11.90
N HIS A 400 -20.61 -3.66 11.28
CA HIS A 400 -20.67 -3.00 9.98
C HIS A 400 -20.13 -1.57 10.03
N THR A 401 -20.13 -0.93 11.21
CA THR A 401 -19.61 0.43 11.36
C THR A 401 -18.10 0.49 11.15
N ARG A 402 -17.40 -0.63 11.36
CA ARG A 402 -15.95 -0.77 11.16
C ARG A 402 -15.54 -1.19 9.74
N VAL A 403 -16.50 -1.24 8.81
CA VAL A 403 -16.32 -1.63 7.41
C VAL A 403 -15.61 -3.00 7.30
N PRO A 404 -16.27 -4.10 7.67
CA PRO A 404 -15.71 -5.43 7.56
C PRO A 404 -15.54 -5.84 6.10
N VAL A 405 -14.40 -6.44 5.78
CA VAL A 405 -14.11 -7.02 4.46
C VAL A 405 -13.85 -8.50 4.62
N TYR A 406 -14.74 -9.31 4.04
CA TYR A 406 -14.67 -10.76 4.08
C TYR A 406 -14.29 -11.31 2.71
N SER A 407 -13.58 -12.44 2.69
CA SER A 407 -13.05 -12.99 1.45
C SER A 407 -12.74 -14.48 1.56
N GLY A 408 -12.38 -15.09 0.42
CA GLY A 408 -11.93 -16.46 0.35
C GLY A 408 -11.85 -16.93 -1.09
N PHE A 409 -11.85 -18.24 -1.28
CA PHE A 409 -11.74 -18.87 -2.59
C PHE A 409 -12.81 -19.95 -2.77
N VAL A 410 -13.35 -20.03 -3.98
CA VAL A 410 -14.05 -21.23 -4.46
C VAL A 410 -12.99 -22.13 -5.09
N GLN A 411 -12.76 -23.30 -4.50
CA GLN A 411 -11.81 -24.27 -5.04
C GLN A 411 -12.47 -25.07 -6.16
N VAL A 412 -11.77 -25.24 -7.27
CA VAL A 412 -12.19 -26.06 -8.41
C VAL A 412 -11.14 -27.14 -8.62
N LEU A 413 -11.53 -28.40 -8.43
CA LEU A 413 -10.68 -29.56 -8.63
C LEU A 413 -11.11 -30.28 -9.89
N ALA A 414 -10.16 -30.56 -10.78
CA ALA A 414 -10.40 -31.22 -12.05
C ALA A 414 -9.86 -32.66 -12.03
N SER A 415 -10.54 -33.58 -12.71
CA SER A 415 -10.13 -34.99 -12.77
C SER A 415 -8.81 -35.24 -13.51
N ASN A 416 -8.28 -34.24 -14.21
CA ASN A 416 -6.96 -34.24 -14.85
C ASN A 416 -5.84 -33.70 -13.93
N SER A 417 -6.10 -33.58 -12.63
CA SER A 417 -5.17 -33.07 -11.61
C SER A 417 -4.87 -31.56 -11.68
N GLU A 418 -5.62 -30.81 -12.49
CA GLU A 418 -5.61 -29.35 -12.38
C GLU A 418 -6.41 -28.88 -11.16
N GLU A 419 -5.94 -27.79 -10.55
CA GLU A 419 -6.57 -27.16 -9.40
C GLU A 419 -6.59 -25.65 -9.60
N PHE A 420 -7.75 -25.05 -9.33
CA PHE A 420 -7.98 -23.62 -9.47
C PHE A 420 -8.66 -23.05 -8.24
N HIS A 421 -8.47 -21.76 -8.02
CA HIS A 421 -9.05 -21.01 -6.91
C HIS A 421 -9.70 -19.74 -7.46
N ILE A 422 -11.02 -19.62 -7.37
CA ILE A 422 -11.72 -18.40 -7.76
C ILE A 422 -11.80 -17.50 -6.53
N PRO A 423 -10.97 -16.45 -6.43
CA PRO A 423 -11.05 -15.53 -5.31
C PRO A 423 -12.38 -14.78 -5.30
N TYR A 424 -12.91 -14.53 -4.11
CA TYR A 424 -14.06 -13.67 -3.89
C TYR A 424 -13.78 -12.67 -2.77
N MET A 425 -14.50 -11.56 -2.77
CA MET A 425 -14.56 -10.65 -1.63
C MET A 425 -15.88 -9.88 -1.60
N GLY A 426 -16.28 -9.46 -0.40
CA GLY A 426 -17.40 -8.55 -0.16
C GLY A 426 -17.12 -7.61 1.00
N VAL A 427 -17.81 -6.47 1.01
CA VAL A 427 -17.75 -5.47 2.07
C VAL A 427 -19.08 -5.48 2.84
N ALA A 428 -19.02 -5.85 4.12
CA ALA A 428 -20.18 -5.92 5.01
C ALA A 428 -20.54 -4.53 5.58
N GLN A 429 -20.71 -3.55 4.68
CA GLN A 429 -21.24 -2.22 4.99
C GLN A 429 -21.93 -1.62 3.76
N ASP A 430 -22.87 -0.70 3.95
CA ASP A 430 -23.42 0.13 2.87
C ASP A 430 -22.46 1.28 2.61
N MET A 431 -21.63 1.16 1.59
CA MET A 431 -20.57 2.13 1.32
C MET A 431 -21.14 3.48 0.85
N SER A 432 -22.39 3.53 0.38
CA SER A 432 -23.03 4.81 0.05
C SER A 432 -23.38 5.66 1.29
N LYS A 433 -23.35 5.04 2.47
CA LYS A 433 -23.53 5.69 3.77
C LYS A 433 -22.21 5.88 4.54
N ALA A 434 -21.09 5.39 4.01
CA ALA A 434 -19.79 5.55 4.65
C ALA A 434 -19.37 7.02 4.67
N GLN A 435 -18.81 7.45 5.80
CA GLN A 435 -18.33 8.81 5.99
C GLN A 435 -17.06 9.05 5.18
N VAL A 436 -17.03 10.11 4.39
CA VAL A 436 -15.88 10.53 3.59
C VAL A 436 -15.12 11.65 4.27
N LEU A 437 -15.81 12.66 4.81
CA LEU A 437 -15.15 13.80 5.47
C LEU A 437 -15.08 13.60 6.97
N ASP A 438 -13.94 13.94 7.56
CA ASP A 438 -13.84 14.06 9.02
C ASP A 438 -14.77 15.17 9.52
N ARG A 439 -15.41 14.89 10.65
CA ARG A 439 -16.36 15.77 11.34
C ARG A 439 -15.85 16.21 12.71
N ASP A 440 -14.73 15.68 13.17
CA ASP A 440 -14.09 16.09 14.40
C ASP A 440 -13.00 17.15 14.10
N GLY A 441 -13.34 18.42 14.28
CA GLY A 441 -12.42 19.53 14.01
C GLY A 441 -12.22 19.91 12.53
N TYR A 442 -12.83 19.17 11.59
CA TYR A 442 -12.75 19.43 10.15
C TYR A 442 -14.12 19.39 9.47
N PRO A 443 -14.24 19.93 8.24
CA PRO A 443 -13.37 20.96 7.68
C PRO A 443 -13.38 22.25 8.54
N ASP A 444 -12.36 23.10 8.39
CA ASP A 444 -12.28 24.39 9.09
C ASP A 444 -11.56 25.46 8.25
N VAL A 445 -11.67 26.73 8.66
CA VAL A 445 -10.88 27.84 8.10
C VAL A 445 -9.99 28.43 9.19
N SER A 446 -8.75 28.74 8.83
CA SER A 446 -7.79 29.39 9.73
C SER A 446 -6.98 30.47 9.01
N ARG A 447 -6.17 31.21 9.78
CA ARG A 447 -5.15 32.15 9.28
C ARG A 447 -3.76 31.53 9.15
N SER A 448 -3.50 30.41 9.84
CA SER A 448 -2.15 29.85 9.99
C SER A 448 -2.03 28.53 9.25
N SER A 449 -0.93 28.34 8.54
CA SER A 449 -0.58 27.07 7.90
C SER A 449 -0.05 26.04 8.90
N ASN A 450 0.29 26.45 10.12
CA ASN A 450 0.96 25.60 11.10
C ASN A 450 -0.01 25.05 12.16
N ASP A 451 -1.02 25.84 12.54
CA ASP A 451 -2.02 25.47 13.54
C ASP A 451 -3.43 25.82 13.06
N ILE A 452 -4.38 24.93 13.31
CA ILE A 452 -5.79 25.15 12.98
C ILE A 452 -6.42 25.99 14.08
N VAL A 453 -6.29 27.30 13.96
CA VAL A 453 -7.05 28.26 14.75
C VAL A 453 -8.25 28.70 13.93
N SER A 454 -9.40 28.11 14.26
CA SER A 454 -10.73 28.47 13.75
C SER A 454 -10.89 29.98 13.64
N ILE A 455 -11.24 30.47 12.45
CA ILE A 455 -11.62 31.89 12.29
C ILE A 455 -12.85 32.22 13.14
N LYS A 456 -13.01 33.50 13.50
CA LYS A 456 -14.24 34.04 14.07
C LYS A 456 -15.24 34.37 12.96
N ASP A 457 -16.51 34.50 13.32
CA ASP A 457 -17.50 35.02 12.38
C ASP A 457 -17.13 36.44 11.95
N ASP A 458 -17.26 36.70 10.65
CA ASP A 458 -17.01 37.99 10.00
C ASP A 458 -15.58 38.50 10.10
N GLU A 459 -14.64 37.58 10.26
CA GLU A 459 -13.22 37.89 10.23
C GLU A 459 -12.79 38.47 8.86
N VAL A 460 -11.86 39.42 8.87
CA VAL A 460 -11.47 40.19 7.66
C VAL A 460 -10.12 39.70 7.13
N PHE A 461 -10.07 39.46 5.82
CA PHE A 461 -8.87 39.08 5.08
C PHE A 461 -8.59 40.10 3.97
N THR A 462 -7.36 40.62 3.94
CA THR A 462 -6.90 41.55 2.90
C THR A 462 -6.43 40.83 1.63
N LEU A 463 -6.08 39.54 1.74
CA LEU A 463 -5.46 38.72 0.70
C LEU A 463 -4.08 39.23 0.25
N ASP A 464 -3.44 40.09 1.05
CA ASP A 464 -2.07 40.53 0.84
C ASP A 464 -1.10 39.62 1.63
N LYS A 465 0.01 39.24 0.99
CA LYS A 465 1.05 38.36 1.55
C LYS A 465 0.46 37.12 2.25
N ASP A 466 0.53 37.08 3.58
CA ASP A 466 0.14 35.95 4.42
C ASP A 466 -1.26 36.12 5.03
N ASP A 467 -1.94 37.26 4.83
CA ASP A 467 -3.29 37.52 5.34
C ASP A 467 -4.37 36.92 4.41
N LYS A 468 -4.35 35.58 4.34
CA LYS A 468 -5.22 34.77 3.47
C LYS A 468 -5.93 33.71 4.29
N PRO A 469 -7.20 33.39 3.98
CA PRO A 469 -7.87 32.28 4.62
C PRO A 469 -7.31 30.97 4.08
N ILE A 470 -7.07 30.02 4.99
CA ILE A 470 -6.62 28.67 4.68
C ILE A 470 -7.75 27.72 5.02
N VAL A 471 -8.21 26.96 4.02
CA VAL A 471 -9.26 25.95 4.21
C VAL A 471 -8.60 24.61 4.47
N TRP A 472 -8.91 24.01 5.61
CA TRP A 472 -8.45 22.70 6.05
C TRP A 472 -9.56 21.67 5.89
N TRP A 473 -9.23 20.47 5.43
CA TRP A 473 -10.13 19.33 5.43
C TRP A 473 -9.36 18.04 5.68
N ARG A 474 -10.11 17.00 6.03
CA ARG A 474 -9.58 15.66 6.16
C ARG A 474 -10.55 14.66 5.56
N ASN A 475 -10.06 13.86 4.62
CA ASN A 475 -10.75 12.76 4.00
C ASN A 475 -10.46 11.49 4.82
N ILE A 476 -11.46 10.97 5.53
CA ILE A 476 -11.37 9.68 6.21
C ILE A 476 -11.33 8.54 5.19
N LEU A 477 -12.22 8.62 4.19
CA LEU A 477 -12.22 7.78 3.01
C LEU A 477 -12.01 8.65 1.77
N GLY A 478 -11.61 8.03 0.65
CA GLY A 478 -11.39 8.74 -0.59
C GLY A 478 -12.70 9.24 -1.20
N THR A 479 -12.60 10.31 -1.99
CA THR A 479 -13.71 10.88 -2.75
C THR A 479 -13.38 11.01 -4.23
N ALA A 480 -14.31 10.62 -5.09
CA ALA A 480 -14.14 10.79 -6.53
C ALA A 480 -14.20 12.27 -6.96
N LEU A 481 -14.80 13.14 -6.14
CA LEU A 481 -14.95 14.56 -6.43
C LEU A 481 -15.02 15.38 -5.14
N LEU A 482 -14.06 16.29 -4.96
CA LEU A 482 -14.07 17.31 -3.94
C LEU A 482 -14.11 18.68 -4.60
N ASP A 483 -15.02 19.54 -4.16
CA ASP A 483 -15.14 20.90 -4.67
C ASP A 483 -15.25 21.90 -3.50
N ILE A 484 -14.40 22.91 -3.51
CA ILE A 484 -14.47 24.02 -2.56
C ILE A 484 -14.97 25.24 -3.32
N LYS A 485 -16.15 25.72 -2.92
CA LYS A 485 -16.82 26.85 -3.54
C LYS A 485 -16.84 28.04 -2.61
N LEU A 486 -16.76 29.23 -3.20
CA LEU A 486 -16.99 30.48 -2.49
C LEU A 486 -18.43 30.95 -2.74
N VAL A 487 -19.18 31.11 -1.65
CA VAL A 487 -20.58 31.53 -1.65
C VAL A 487 -20.66 32.98 -1.15
N PRO A 488 -21.08 33.95 -1.98
CA PRO A 488 -21.32 35.32 -1.52
C PRO A 488 -22.54 35.37 -0.59
N ILE A 489 -22.43 36.12 0.50
CA ILE A 489 -23.55 36.42 1.39
C ILE A 489 -24.14 37.76 1.00
N THR A 490 -25.44 37.79 0.72
CA THR A 490 -26.20 39.02 0.44
C THR A 490 -27.19 39.26 1.57
N ASN A 491 -27.49 40.52 1.91
CA ASN A 491 -28.43 40.89 2.97
C ASN A 491 -29.90 40.50 2.71
N ASP A 492 -30.16 39.66 1.72
CA ASP A 492 -31.51 39.26 1.33
C ASP A 492 -31.98 38.12 2.25
N SER A 493 -33.08 38.35 2.95
CA SER A 493 -33.69 37.49 3.99
C SER A 493 -34.10 36.07 3.54
N SER A 494 -33.72 35.64 2.33
CA SER A 494 -33.91 34.29 1.81
C SER A 494 -32.70 33.35 2.02
N ASP A 495 -31.68 33.78 2.77
CA ASP A 495 -30.46 33.01 3.10
C ASP A 495 -30.63 32.00 4.26
N HIS A 496 -31.86 31.87 4.80
CA HIS A 496 -32.21 30.86 5.82
C HIS A 496 -32.02 29.39 5.35
N LEU A 497 -31.70 29.15 4.08
CA LEU A 497 -31.38 27.81 3.54
C LEU A 497 -29.93 27.36 3.76
N LEU A 498 -29.06 28.24 4.29
CA LEU A 498 -27.63 27.96 4.48
C LEU A 498 -27.17 27.97 5.95
N SER A 499 -28.10 28.06 6.91
CA SER A 499 -27.75 28.41 8.30
C SER A 499 -27.85 27.27 9.33
N LYS A 500 -27.80 25.99 8.93
CA LYS A 500 -27.58 24.90 9.88
C LYS A 500 -26.32 24.12 9.51
N ARG A 501 -25.35 24.11 10.44
CA ARG A 501 -24.25 23.15 10.44
C ARG A 501 -24.84 21.75 10.29
N GLY A 502 -24.38 20.98 9.31
CA GLY A 502 -24.75 19.57 9.18
C GLY A 502 -25.09 19.17 7.75
N ASP A 503 -26.19 19.69 7.19
CA ASP A 503 -26.70 19.28 5.88
C ASP A 503 -27.32 20.46 5.13
N VAL A 504 -26.76 20.83 3.97
CA VAL A 504 -27.27 21.91 3.10
C VAL A 504 -27.99 21.31 1.90
N ILE A 505 -29.30 21.61 1.74
CA ILE A 505 -30.04 21.37 0.50
C ILE A 505 -30.17 22.71 -0.25
N ALA A 506 -29.18 23.07 -1.06
CA ALA A 506 -29.23 24.30 -1.87
C ALA A 506 -30.07 24.09 -3.15
N THR A 507 -31.31 24.58 -3.16
CA THR A 507 -32.30 24.35 -4.23
C THR A 507 -32.12 25.19 -5.50
N SER A 508 -31.23 26.21 -5.52
CA SER A 508 -30.97 27.06 -6.70
C SER A 508 -29.50 27.07 -7.14
N LYS A 509 -29.25 26.97 -8.46
CA LYS A 509 -27.90 27.00 -9.08
C LYS A 509 -27.11 28.28 -8.78
N SER A 510 -27.75 29.44 -8.68
CA SER A 510 -27.07 30.72 -8.41
C SER A 510 -26.63 30.88 -6.95
N LYS A 511 -27.25 30.13 -6.02
CA LYS A 511 -26.94 30.16 -4.58
C LYS A 511 -25.88 29.12 -4.14
N ARG A 512 -25.28 28.38 -5.09
CA ARG A 512 -24.29 27.32 -4.82
C ARG A 512 -22.82 27.79 -4.83
N GLY A 513 -22.57 29.09 -5.04
CA GLY A 513 -21.23 29.65 -5.13
C GLY A 513 -20.46 29.24 -6.39
N LYS A 514 -19.20 29.70 -6.50
CA LYS A 514 -18.27 29.37 -7.59
C LYS A 514 -17.03 28.68 -7.03
N SER A 515 -16.52 27.66 -7.73
CA SER A 515 -15.31 26.94 -7.31
C SER A 515 -14.11 27.87 -7.24
N ILE A 516 -13.30 27.70 -6.19
CA ILE A 516 -12.04 28.43 -6.01
C ILE A 516 -10.96 27.86 -6.94
N HIS A 517 -9.87 28.61 -7.13
CA HIS A 517 -8.71 28.13 -7.89
C HIS A 517 -8.20 26.76 -7.37
N GLY A 518 -7.91 25.85 -8.30
CA GLY A 518 -7.47 24.48 -7.98
C GLY A 518 -8.61 23.48 -7.73
N PHE A 519 -9.88 23.91 -7.79
CA PHE A 519 -11.06 23.07 -7.57
C PHE A 519 -12.07 23.17 -8.72
N PRO A 520 -12.81 22.09 -9.04
CA PRO A 520 -12.88 20.82 -8.31
C PRO A 520 -11.68 19.89 -8.54
N GLN A 521 -11.35 19.10 -7.52
CA GLN A 521 -10.37 18.02 -7.59
C GLN A 521 -11.08 16.67 -7.72
N ARG A 522 -10.43 15.73 -8.40
CA ARG A 522 -10.99 14.40 -8.67
C ARG A 522 -10.11 13.31 -8.10
N TYR A 523 -10.74 12.22 -7.67
CA TYR A 523 -10.09 10.99 -7.22
C TYR A 523 -9.07 11.23 -6.10
N LEU A 524 -9.46 12.02 -5.11
CA LEU A 524 -8.65 12.22 -3.91
C LEU A 524 -8.67 10.94 -3.09
N SER A 525 -7.48 10.52 -2.66
CA SER A 525 -7.33 9.51 -1.63
C SER A 525 -7.83 10.05 -0.28
N ARG A 526 -7.91 9.14 0.69
CA ARG A 526 -7.97 9.54 2.09
C ARG A 526 -6.66 10.22 2.51
N ASP A 527 -6.72 10.96 3.60
CA ASP A 527 -5.53 11.43 4.30
C ASP A 527 -4.99 10.30 5.20
N GLY A 528 -3.67 10.35 5.46
CA GLY A 528 -2.98 9.45 6.36
C GLY A 528 -3.37 9.59 7.84
N PHE A 529 -2.80 8.75 8.69
CA PHE A 529 -3.06 8.80 10.13
C PHE A 529 -2.54 10.12 10.73
N GLY A 530 -3.44 10.96 11.24
CA GLY A 530 -3.09 12.31 11.74
C GLY A 530 -2.78 13.34 10.66
N ASP A 531 -2.77 12.94 9.38
CA ASP A 531 -2.59 13.85 8.25
C ASP A 531 -3.90 14.59 7.91
N ARG A 532 -3.71 15.70 7.22
CA ARG A 532 -4.76 16.64 6.84
C ARG A 532 -4.34 17.42 5.61
N SER A 533 -5.33 17.75 4.80
CA SER A 533 -5.13 18.54 3.58
C SER A 533 -5.54 20.00 3.81
N ASN A 534 -4.87 20.91 3.10
CA ASN A 534 -5.24 22.33 3.12
C ASN A 534 -5.02 23.01 1.77
N ILE A 535 -5.66 24.17 1.62
CA ILE A 535 -5.39 25.10 0.54
C ILE A 535 -5.41 26.54 1.06
N ILE A 536 -4.41 27.31 0.66
CA ILE A 536 -4.37 28.77 0.85
C ILE A 536 -5.24 29.40 -0.24
N PHE A 537 -6.25 30.16 0.15
CA PHE A 537 -7.14 30.82 -0.80
C PHE A 537 -6.51 32.13 -1.32
N GLU A 538 -6.03 32.08 -2.56
CA GLU A 538 -5.36 33.20 -3.26
C GLU A 538 -6.31 34.26 -3.83
N GLY A 539 -7.59 34.28 -3.43
CA GLY A 539 -8.52 35.29 -3.90
C GLY A 539 -8.98 35.13 -5.35
N LYS A 540 -8.91 33.92 -5.90
CA LYS A 540 -9.27 33.61 -7.29
C LYS A 540 -10.30 32.49 -7.38
N TYR A 541 -11.17 32.57 -8.39
CA TYR A 541 -12.00 31.47 -8.84
C TYR A 541 -11.21 30.50 -9.72
N ASN A 542 -11.76 29.31 -9.99
CA ASN A 542 -11.14 28.29 -10.85
C ASN A 542 -10.88 28.77 -12.30
N ASN A 543 -11.60 29.79 -12.77
CA ASN A 543 -11.38 30.38 -14.08
C ASN A 543 -10.35 31.54 -14.05
N GLU A 544 -9.49 31.59 -13.02
CA GLU A 544 -8.50 32.65 -12.74
C GLU A 544 -9.05 34.04 -12.42
N ASN A 545 -10.36 34.26 -12.51
CA ASN A 545 -10.93 35.57 -12.21
C ASN A 545 -10.76 35.91 -10.72
N THR A 546 -10.37 37.15 -10.46
CA THR A 546 -10.27 37.69 -9.10
C THR A 546 -11.64 37.74 -8.43
N VAL A 547 -11.71 37.23 -7.20
CA VAL A 547 -12.90 37.33 -6.34
C VAL A 547 -13.04 38.77 -5.86
N PRO A 548 -14.19 39.45 -6.03
CA PRO A 548 -14.34 40.85 -5.59
C PRO A 548 -14.31 40.99 -4.05
N ASN A 549 -14.20 42.23 -3.57
CA ASN A 549 -14.40 42.52 -2.14
C ASN A 549 -15.85 42.23 -1.75
N GLY A 550 -16.08 41.69 -0.56
CA GLY A 550 -17.40 41.28 -0.12
C GLY A 550 -17.38 40.31 1.06
N ARG A 551 -18.57 39.85 1.46
CA ARG A 551 -18.78 38.87 2.54
C ARG A 551 -19.04 37.49 1.95
N TYR A 552 -18.35 36.47 2.46
CA TYR A 552 -18.36 35.13 1.88
C TYR A 552 -18.38 34.02 2.93
N LYS A 553 -18.73 32.82 2.47
CA LYS A 553 -18.48 31.53 3.13
C LYS A 553 -17.85 30.56 2.13
N PHE A 554 -17.02 29.64 2.62
CA PHE A 554 -16.63 28.46 1.87
C PHE A 554 -17.68 27.37 2.01
N LEU A 555 -18.08 26.76 0.89
CA LEU A 555 -18.88 25.56 0.80
C LEU A 555 -17.98 24.45 0.29
N LEU A 556 -17.64 23.50 1.15
CA LEU A 556 -16.92 22.29 0.76
C LEU A 556 -17.94 21.19 0.46
N LYS A 557 -17.74 20.50 -0.66
CA LYS A 557 -18.56 19.37 -1.09
C LYS A 557 -17.66 18.19 -1.43
N ALA A 558 -17.82 17.07 -0.73
CA ALA A 558 -17.19 15.80 -1.07
C ALA A 558 -18.24 14.82 -1.55
N LEU A 559 -18.03 14.20 -2.70
CA LEU A 559 -18.94 13.17 -3.21
C LEU A 559 -18.81 11.92 -2.34
N LYS A 560 -19.94 11.42 -1.85
CA LYS A 560 -20.03 10.14 -1.13
C LYS A 560 -19.57 9.01 -2.04
N ILE A 561 -19.07 7.93 -1.44
CA ILE A 561 -18.71 6.72 -2.18
C ILE A 561 -19.94 6.21 -2.96
N MET A 562 -19.77 5.86 -4.23
CA MET A 562 -20.86 5.50 -5.15
C MET A 562 -21.93 6.60 -5.36
N GLY A 563 -21.63 7.85 -5.02
CA GLY A 563 -22.55 8.97 -5.17
C GLY A 563 -22.71 9.42 -6.62
N ASP A 564 -23.91 9.87 -7.00
CA ASP A 564 -24.15 10.49 -8.30
C ASP A 564 -23.75 11.97 -8.24
N PRO A 565 -22.72 12.43 -8.99
CA PRO A 565 -22.26 13.82 -8.94
C PRO A 565 -23.30 14.83 -9.42
N THR A 566 -24.37 14.38 -10.08
CA THR A 566 -25.49 15.23 -10.52
C THR A 566 -26.53 15.48 -9.42
N GLN A 567 -26.50 14.72 -8.33
CA GLN A 567 -27.45 14.80 -7.21
C GLN A 567 -26.82 15.46 -5.98
N GLU A 568 -27.46 16.51 -5.45
CA GLU A 568 -26.93 17.21 -4.28
C GLU A 568 -26.90 16.34 -3.01
N ALA A 569 -27.85 15.41 -2.87
CA ALA A 569 -27.92 14.48 -1.73
C ALA A 569 -26.74 13.48 -1.68
N SER A 570 -26.03 13.31 -2.81
CA SER A 570 -24.86 12.45 -2.92
C SER A 570 -23.57 13.10 -2.40
N TYR A 571 -23.63 14.34 -1.90
CA TYR A 571 -22.48 15.00 -1.31
C TYR A 571 -22.58 15.03 0.21
N GLU A 572 -21.45 14.83 0.86
CA GLU A 572 -21.21 15.41 2.16
C GLU A 572 -20.83 16.88 2.00
N THR A 573 -21.45 17.74 2.80
CA THR A 573 -21.26 19.18 2.70
C THR A 573 -20.85 19.80 4.02
N TRP A 574 -20.07 20.86 3.93
CA TRP A 574 -19.70 21.71 5.05
C TRP A 574 -19.67 23.17 4.60
N LEU A 575 -20.16 24.06 5.48
CA LEU A 575 -20.19 25.49 5.24
C LEU A 575 -19.42 26.20 6.35
N SER A 576 -18.46 27.05 5.97
CA SER A 576 -17.63 27.79 6.91
C SER A 576 -18.39 28.87 7.67
N ARG A 577 -17.75 29.40 8.72
CA ARG A 577 -18.06 30.73 9.25
C ARG A 577 -17.91 31.81 8.16
N SER A 578 -18.65 32.90 8.31
CA SER A 578 -18.55 34.02 7.36
C SER A 578 -17.24 34.78 7.54
N PHE A 579 -16.76 35.38 6.46
CA PHE A 579 -15.57 36.25 6.47
C PHE A 579 -15.70 37.33 5.41
N TYR A 580 -14.91 38.39 5.53
CA TYR A 580 -14.82 39.49 4.57
C TYR A 580 -13.52 39.43 3.77
N ILE A 581 -13.62 39.77 2.49
CA ILE A 581 -12.47 40.07 1.63
C ILE A 581 -12.42 41.58 1.42
N THR A 582 -11.33 42.22 1.82
CA THR A 582 -11.11 43.67 1.66
C THR A 582 -9.71 43.94 1.13
N ARG A 583 -9.52 43.90 -0.19
CA ARG A 583 -8.28 44.38 -0.80
C ARG A 583 -8.22 45.89 -0.67
N ASN A 584 -7.12 46.42 -0.13
CA ASN A 584 -6.85 47.86 -0.18
C ASN A 584 -6.85 48.29 -1.65
N SER A 585 -7.73 49.22 -2.01
CA SER A 585 -7.62 49.89 -3.30
C SER A 585 -6.30 50.65 -3.29
N THR A 586 -5.27 50.14 -3.95
CA THR A 586 -4.17 51.00 -4.37
C THR A 586 -4.80 52.04 -5.28
N SER A 587 -4.98 53.25 -4.74
CA SER A 587 -5.33 54.43 -5.50
C SER A 587 -4.41 54.47 -6.71
N SER A 588 -4.99 54.49 -7.91
CA SER A 588 -4.29 54.95 -9.11
C SER A 588 -3.87 56.39 -8.85
N LYS A 589 -2.68 56.61 -8.27
CA LYS A 589 -1.99 57.89 -8.37
C LYS A 589 -1.54 57.99 -9.82
N THR A 590 -2.39 58.62 -10.60
CA THR A 590 -2.05 59.36 -11.82
C THR A 590 -0.76 60.12 -11.56
N LYS A 591 0.35 59.68 -12.15
CA LYS A 591 1.43 60.58 -12.53
C LYS A 591 1.04 61.13 -13.89
N SER A 592 0.29 62.23 -13.88
CA SER A 592 0.30 63.19 -14.98
C SER A 592 1.40 64.21 -14.69
N GLU A 593 2.15 64.50 -15.74
CA GLU A 593 3.29 65.39 -15.85
C GLU A 593 2.97 66.82 -15.38
N GLU A 594 3.93 67.44 -14.69
CA GLU A 594 4.49 68.77 -15.02
C GLU A 594 5.97 68.80 -14.58
#